data_AF-A0A0R1MAU4-F1
#
_entry.id   AF-A0A0R1MAU4-F1
#
_cell.length_a   1.000
_cell.length_b   1.000
_cell.length_c   1.000
_cell.angle_alpha   90.00
_cell.angle_beta   90.00
_cell.angle_gamma   90.00
#
_symmetry.space_group_name_H-M   'P 1'
#
loop_
_entity.id
_entity.type
_entity.pdbx_description
1 polymer ?
#
loop_
_entity_poly.entity_id
_entity_poly.type
_entity_poly.pdbx_seq_one_letter_code
_entity_poly.pdbx_strand_id
1 'polypeptide(L)' 'MVIFTKQTADLIKKLRNYSHGTTSFKSSGIYAIQETDMILMVIQKNEIFLLKKIILDSDTNAFISVQTTGFTSGNYIRRF' A
#
# COMPACT_ATOMS: atom_id res chain seq x y z
N MET A 1 6.02 -1.84 -2.72
CA MET A 1 5.63 -1.78 -1.30
C MET A 1 4.34 -2.56 -1.13
N VAL A 2 4.30 -3.41 -0.11
CA VAL A 2 3.12 -4.18 0.31
C VAL A 2 2.69 -3.66 1.66
N ILE A 3 1.39 -3.44 1.84
CA ILE A 3 0.79 -2.91 3.06
C ILE A 3 -0.30 -3.87 3.50
N PHE A 4 -0.34 -4.20 4.79
CA PHE A 4 -1.41 -4.98 5.40
C PHE A 4 -2.10 -4.09 6.42
N THR A 5 -3.42 -3.93 6.29
CA THR A 5 -4.21 -3.01 7.12
C THR A 5 -5.62 -3.52 7.33
N LYS A 6 -6.24 -3.07 8.42
CA LYS A 6 -7.69 -3.26 8.67
C LYS A 6 -8.50 -1.99 8.35
N GLN A 7 -7.84 -0.89 8.02
CA GLN A 7 -8.44 0.42 7.74
C GLN A 7 -8.36 0.78 6.26
N THR A 8 -8.58 -0.20 5.39
CA THR A 8 -8.39 -0.11 3.94
C THR A 8 -9.20 1.02 3.31
N ALA A 9 -10.45 1.21 3.75
CA ALA A 9 -11.32 2.26 3.21
C ALA A 9 -10.75 3.67 3.42
N ASP A 10 -10.22 3.95 4.62
CA ASP A 10 -9.67 5.26 4.94
C ASP A 10 -8.28 5.46 4.34
N LEU A 11 -7.48 4.40 4.29
CA LEU A 11 -6.19 4.44 3.60
C LEU A 11 -6.37 4.67 2.09
N ILE A 12 -7.33 4.01 1.43
CA ILE A 12 -7.65 4.25 0.01
C ILE A 12 -8.07 5.70 -0.22
N LYS A 13 -8.89 6.30 0.66
CA LYS A 13 -9.27 7.72 0.53
C LYS A 13 -8.04 8.64 0.56
N LYS A 14 -7.10 8.40 1.48
CA LYS A 14 -5.86 9.18 1.58
C LYS A 14 -4.92 8.94 0.38
N LEU A 15 -4.93 7.72 -0.16
CA LEU A 15 -4.11 7.34 -1.33
C LEU A 15 -4.75 7.69 -2.69
N ARG A 16 -6.04 8.07 -2.76
CA ARG A 16 -6.70 8.43 -4.03
C ARG A 16 -6.07 9.63 -4.74
N ASN A 17 -5.42 10.51 -3.98
CA ASN A 17 -4.67 11.64 -4.53
C ASN A 17 -3.22 11.26 -4.87
N TYR A 18 -2.82 10.02 -4.63
CA TYR A 18 -1.48 9.53 -4.89
C TYR A 18 -1.39 9.00 -6.32
N SER A 19 -0.29 9.34 -6.99
CA SER A 19 -0.18 9.26 -8.44
C SER A 19 0.20 7.87 -9.00
N HIS A 20 0.24 6.86 -8.14
CA HIS A 20 0.70 5.51 -8.45
C HIS A 20 -0.45 4.51 -8.50
N GLY A 21 -0.41 3.62 -9.49
CA GLY A 21 -1.32 2.47 -9.57
C GLY A 21 -1.23 1.63 -8.30
N THR A 22 -2.39 1.40 -7.68
CA THR A 22 -2.52 0.64 -6.44
C THR A 22 -3.54 -0.47 -6.64
N THR A 23 -3.22 -1.69 -6.22
CA THR A 23 -4.12 -2.84 -6.27
C THR A 23 -4.43 -3.29 -4.84
N SER A 24 -5.71 -3.46 -4.53
CA SER A 24 -6.17 -3.98 -3.24
C SER A 24 -6.63 -5.43 -3.40
N PHE A 25 -6.21 -6.28 -2.48
CA PHE A 25 -6.66 -7.66 -2.34
C PHE A 25 -7.39 -7.79 -1.00
N LYS A 26 -8.62 -8.29 -1.05
CA LYS A 26 -9.30 -8.72 0.18
C LYS A 26 -8.63 -9.98 0.69
N SER A 27 -8.15 -9.95 1.92
CA SER A 27 -7.51 -11.10 2.54
C SER A 27 -7.96 -11.29 3.98
N SER A 28 -7.76 -12.50 4.49
CA SER A 28 -8.00 -12.84 5.90
C SER A 28 -6.71 -13.35 6.50
N GLY A 29 -6.34 -12.84 7.67
CA GLY A 29 -5.17 -13.29 8.39
C GLY A 29 -5.36 -14.72 8.88
N ILE A 30 -4.62 -15.67 8.32
CA ILE A 30 -4.79 -17.12 8.54
C ILE A 30 -4.73 -17.51 10.02
N TYR A 31 -3.88 -16.84 10.83
CA TYR A 31 -3.71 -17.15 12.25
C TYR A 31 -4.65 -16.36 13.18
N ALA A 32 -5.13 -15.20 12.74
CA ALA A 32 -5.95 -14.32 13.57
C ALA A 32 -7.45 -14.41 13.25
N ILE A 33 -7.82 -15.05 12.13
CA ILE A 33 -9.20 -15.15 11.59
C ILE A 33 -9.87 -13.77 11.56
N GLN A 34 -9.08 -12.75 11.23
CA GLN A 34 -9.55 -11.37 11.12
C GLN A 34 -9.31 -10.91 9.69
N GLU A 35 -10.30 -10.22 9.13
CA GLU A 35 -10.16 -9.55 7.84
C GLU A 35 -8.97 -8.58 7.90
N THR A 36 -8.09 -8.67 6.93
CA THR A 36 -6.90 -7.82 6.81
C THR A 36 -6.62 -7.71 5.33
N ASP A 37 -6.78 -6.52 4.78
CA ASP A 37 -6.56 -6.33 3.35
C ASP A 37 -5.09 -6.10 3.06
N MET A 38 -4.67 -6.58 1.90
CA MET A 38 -3.34 -6.37 1.36
C MET A 38 -3.42 -5.33 0.24
N ILE A 39 -2.66 -4.26 0.37
CA ILE A 39 -2.49 -3.24 -0.66
C ILE A 39 -1.10 -3.39 -1.26
N LEU A 40 -1.04 -3.60 -2.57
CA LEU A 40 0.19 -3.65 -3.36
C LEU A 40 0.34 -2.38 -4.17
N MET A 41 1.50 -1.75 -4.07
CA MET A 41 1.86 -0.55 -4.85
C MET A 41 3.31 -0.59 -5.31
N VAL A 42 3.53 -0.11 -6.53
CA VAL A 42 4.88 0.19 -7.07
C VAL A 42 5.13 1.68 -6.85
N ILE A 43 6.21 2.00 -6.15
CA ILE A 43 6.53 3.37 -5.71
C ILE A 43 8.02 3.63 -5.90
N GLN A 44 8.40 4.90 -5.94
CA GLN A 44 9.79 5.32 -5.98
C GLN A 44 10.43 5.29 -4.58
N LYS A 45 11.77 5.19 -4.53
CA LYS A 45 12.51 5.10 -3.27
C LYS A 45 12.35 6.35 -2.38
N ASN A 46 12.30 7.53 -2.99
CA ASN A 46 12.10 8.82 -2.30
C ASN A 46 10.69 8.95 -1.69
N GLU A 47 9.71 8.21 -2.19
CA GLU A 47 8.31 8.26 -1.75
C GLU A 47 8.05 7.43 -0.47
N ILE A 48 8.95 6.50 -0.16
CA ILE A 48 8.80 5.55 0.96
C ILE A 48 8.53 6.29 2.28
N PHE A 49 9.27 7.37 2.57
CA PHE A 49 9.13 8.10 3.82
C PHE A 49 7.74 8.75 3.96
N LEU A 50 7.30 9.45 2.91
CA LEU A 50 6.00 10.11 2.88
C LEU A 50 4.86 9.08 2.99
N LEU A 51 4.93 8.00 2.20
CA LEU A 51 3.91 6.97 2.21
C LEU A 51 3.83 6.25 3.55
N LYS A 52 4.97 5.90 4.15
CA LYS A 52 5.00 5.31 5.50
C LYS A 52 4.28 6.21 6.50
N LYS A 53 4.50 7.53 6.44
CA LYS A 53 3.80 8.48 7.30
C LYS A 53 2.29 8.46 7.04
N ILE A 54 1.84 8.59 5.80
CA ILE A 54 0.41 8.57 5.45
C ILE A 54 -0.29 7.27 5.92
N ILE A 55 0.38 6.13 5.73
CA ILE A 55 -0.13 4.82 6.11
C ILE A 55 -0.28 4.74 7.63
N LEU A 56 0.77 5.08 8.39
CA LEU A 56 0.76 4.98 9.85
C LEU A 56 -0.13 6.05 10.51
N ASP A 57 -0.30 7.22 9.88
CA ASP A 57 -1.29 8.24 10.28
C ASP A 57 -2.74 7.77 10.01
N SER A 58 -2.93 6.75 9.17
CA SER A 58 -4.23 6.11 8.94
C SER A 58 -4.45 4.89 9.83
N ASP A 59 -3.44 4.06 9.97
CA ASP A 59 -3.48 2.84 10.77
C ASP A 59 -2.11 2.61 11.40
N THR A 60 -1.98 2.99 12.67
CA THR A 60 -0.75 2.81 13.47
C THR A 60 -0.35 1.35 13.61
N ASN A 61 -1.26 0.40 13.37
CA ASN A 61 -1.01 -1.03 13.44
C ASN A 61 -0.75 -1.65 12.06
N ALA A 62 -0.69 -0.84 10.98
CA ALA A 62 -0.42 -1.36 9.65
C ALA A 62 0.99 -1.98 9.56
N PHE A 63 1.07 -3.12 8.88
CA PHE A 63 2.34 -3.77 8.59
C PHE A 63 2.78 -3.42 7.17
N ILE A 64 4.00 -2.91 7.03
CA ILE A 64 4.53 -2.39 5.76
C ILE A 64 5.79 -3.18 5.38
N SER A 65 5.79 -3.77 4.19
CA SER A 65 6.94 -4.44 3.59
C SER A 65 7.42 -3.69 2.35
N VAL A 66 8.67 -3.24 2.38
CA VAL A 66 9.31 -2.56 1.26
C VAL A 66 10.20 -3.55 0.53
N GLN A 67 9.88 -3.80 -0.74
CA GLN A 67 10.64 -4.67 -1.62
C GLN A 67 11.17 -3.85 -2.79
N THR A 68 12.40 -4.15 -3.22
CA THR A 68 13.02 -3.50 -4.37
C THR A 68 12.68 -4.29 -5.63
N THR A 69 12.07 -3.62 -6.60
CA THR A 69 11.77 -4.21 -7.91
C THR A 69 12.92 -3.92 -8.88
N GLY A 70 13.51 -4.95 -9.47
CA GLY A 70 14.65 -4.79 -10.40
C GLY A 70 14.25 -4.29 -11.79
N PHE A 71 13.04 -4.60 -12.24
CA PHE A 71 12.53 -4.20 -13.56
C PHE A 71 11.00 -4.11 -13.54
N THR A 72 10.45 -3.11 -14.23
CA THR A 72 9.00 -2.92 -14.42
C THR A 72 8.71 -2.85 -15.91
N SER A 73 7.71 -3.60 -16.37
CA SER A 73 7.27 -3.64 -17.78
C SER A 73 5.75 -3.58 -17.89
N GLY A 74 5.24 -3.14 -19.04
CA GLY A 74 3.80 -3.00 -19.33
C GLY A 74 3.24 -1.60 -19.08
N ASN A 75 1.93 -1.51 -18.86
CA ASN A 75 1.18 -0.26 -18.71
C ASN A 75 1.34 0.41 -17.33
N TYR A 76 2.59 0.59 -16.89
CA TYR A 76 2.88 1.35 -15.69
C TYR A 76 2.73 2.85 -15.98
N ILE A 77 1.69 3.46 -15.41
CA ILE A 77 1.42 4.89 -15.55
C ILE A 77 1.85 5.59 -14.27
N ARG A 78 2.85 6.46 -14.39
CA ARG A 78 3.18 7.46 -13.39
C ARG A 78 2.33 8.70 -13.65
N ARG A 79 1.39 9.03 -12.77
CA ARG A 79 0.74 10.34 -12.81
C ARG A 79 1.69 11.35 -12.13
N PHE A 80 1.73 12.58 -12.61
CA PHE A 80 2.51 13.68 -12.02
C PHE A 80 1.56 14.63 -11.32
#